data_AF-A0A662EBD1-F1
#
_entry.id   AF-A0A662EBD1-F1
#
_cell.length_a   1.000
_cell.length_b   1.000
_cell.length_c   1.000
_cell.angle_alpha   90.00
_cell.angle_beta   90.00
_cell.angle_gamma   90.00
#
_symmetry.space_group_name_H-M   'P 1'
#
loop_
_entity.id
_entity.type
_entity.pdbx_description
1 polymer ?
#
loop_
_entity_poly.entity_id
_entity_poly.type
_entity_poly.pdbx_seq_one_letter_code
_entity_poly.pdbx_strand_id
1 'polypeptide(L)'
;MKSFGIWVVVFCVLLGLAYGMALLNHSENEVKLGIPVFLWLALNLTIFLYLLARFVGQPISVFLEARKDGISGDLKQAEERLVDAERLKSEVLDRLSKVEIEVAEINQRSAALGQEEADRIDEEGRHEAERLLRRVKDEISQRETETREILAKETAALTARLAHDLLEKGMTDADRKKVMDRSVKALGPAGEEG
;
A
#
# COMPACT_ATOMS: atom_id res chain seq x y z
N MET A 1 -53.46 -9.00 45.64
CA MET A 1 -54.73 -9.57 46.14
C MET A 1 -55.18 -10.85 45.42
N LYS A 2 -54.79 -11.13 44.16
CA LYS A 2 -55.20 -12.36 43.45
C LYS A 2 -54.60 -13.65 44.01
N SER A 3 -53.35 -13.63 44.50
CA SER A 3 -52.69 -14.83 45.03
C SER A 3 -53.35 -15.38 46.30
N PHE A 4 -53.82 -14.51 47.20
CA PHE A 4 -54.47 -14.92 48.45
C PHE A 4 -55.77 -15.71 48.17
N GLY A 5 -56.56 -15.28 47.18
CA GLY A 5 -57.77 -15.99 46.76
C GLY A 5 -57.50 -17.38 46.20
N ILE A 6 -56.40 -17.57 45.44
CA ILE A 6 -56.01 -18.88 44.90
C ILE A 6 -55.64 -19.84 46.03
N TRP A 7 -54.90 -19.38 47.04
CA TRP A 7 -54.52 -20.22 48.19
C TRP A 7 -55.70 -20.58 49.09
N VAL A 8 -56.68 -19.68 49.23
CA VAL A 8 -57.94 -19.97 49.93
C VAL A 8 -58.74 -21.05 49.19
N VAL A 9 -58.82 -20.98 47.86
CA VAL A 9 -59.48 -22.03 47.05
C VAL A 9 -58.74 -23.36 47.16
N VAL A 10 -57.40 -23.36 47.09
CA VAL A 10 -56.57 -24.57 47.26
C VAL A 10 -56.76 -25.17 48.65
N PHE A 11 -56.82 -24.34 49.70
CA PHE A 11 -57.13 -24.79 51.06
C PHE A 11 -58.51 -25.44 51.14
N CYS A 12 -59.55 -24.80 50.61
CA CYS A 12 -60.90 -25.33 50.62
C CYS A 12 -61.02 -26.65 49.83
N VAL A 13 -60.32 -26.79 48.71
CA VAL A 13 -60.29 -28.03 47.92
C VAL A 13 -59.54 -29.14 48.67
N LEU A 14 -58.38 -28.85 49.25
CA LEU A 14 -57.62 -29.82 50.06
C LEU A 14 -58.37 -30.24 51.32
N LEU A 15 -59.07 -29.31 51.96
CA LEU A 15 -59.91 -29.56 53.12
C LEU A 15 -61.13 -30.41 52.75
N GLY A 16 -61.78 -30.14 51.61
CA GLY A 16 -62.87 -30.95 51.09
C GLY A 16 -62.43 -32.38 50.71
N LEU A 17 -61.27 -32.53 50.08
CA LEU A 17 -60.67 -33.84 49.77
C LEU A 17 -60.29 -34.61 51.04
N ALA A 18 -59.66 -33.95 52.02
CA ALA A 18 -59.30 -34.56 53.29
C ALA A 18 -60.54 -34.96 54.12
N TYR A 19 -61.59 -34.14 54.09
CA TYR A 19 -62.87 -34.44 54.73
C TYR A 19 -63.61 -35.60 54.05
N GLY A 20 -63.64 -35.64 52.71
CA GLY A 20 -64.23 -36.75 51.96
C GLY A 20 -63.49 -38.07 52.18
N MET A 21 -62.16 -38.03 52.28
CA MET A 21 -61.34 -39.20 52.62
C MET A 21 -61.60 -39.68 54.06
N ALA A 22 -61.82 -38.77 55.00
CA ALA A 22 -62.19 -39.09 56.38
C ALA A 22 -63.60 -39.70 56.50
N LEU A 23 -64.55 -39.38 55.60
CA LEU A 23 -65.90 -39.95 55.62
C LEU A 23 -65.97 -41.37 55.02
N LEU A 24 -65.09 -41.68 54.06
CA LEU A 24 -65.00 -43.01 53.42
C LEU A 24 -64.19 -44.02 54.23
N ASN A 25 -63.24 -43.56 55.05
CA ASN A 25 -62.37 -44.42 55.85
C ASN A 25 -62.79 -44.37 57.33
N HIS A 26 -63.57 -45.36 57.79
CA HIS A 26 -64.11 -45.45 59.15
C HIS A 26 -63.04 -45.85 60.20
N SER A 27 -61.80 -45.39 60.06
CA SER A 27 -60.74 -45.59 61.05
C SER A 27 -60.56 -44.29 61.82
N GLU A 28 -60.83 -44.37 63.13
CA GLU A 28 -60.82 -43.35 64.18
C GLU A 28 -60.43 -41.92 63.80
N ASN A 29 -61.37 -40.99 64.02
CA ASN A 29 -61.10 -39.56 64.13
C ASN A 29 -60.20 -39.31 65.35
N GLU A 30 -58.90 -39.58 65.23
CA GLU A 30 -57.95 -39.16 66.26
C GLU A 30 -57.98 -37.63 66.34
N VAL A 31 -58.45 -37.10 67.47
CA VAL A 31 -58.45 -35.66 67.72
C VAL A 31 -57.13 -35.30 68.38
N LYS A 32 -56.12 -35.00 67.57
CA LYS A 32 -54.86 -34.43 68.07
C LYS A 32 -55.07 -32.94 68.35
N LEU A 33 -54.89 -32.52 69.61
CA LEU A 33 -55.00 -31.12 70.06
C LEU A 33 -56.39 -30.45 69.97
N GLY A 34 -57.48 -31.23 70.01
CA GLY A 34 -58.85 -30.68 69.97
C GLY A 34 -59.34 -30.26 68.57
N ILE A 35 -58.52 -30.47 67.53
CA ILE A 35 -58.83 -30.15 66.13
C ILE A 35 -58.87 -31.47 65.34
N PRO A 36 -59.82 -31.65 64.41
CA PRO A 36 -59.83 -32.83 63.55
C PRO A 36 -58.56 -32.92 62.70
N VAL A 37 -57.93 -34.10 62.64
CA VAL A 37 -56.66 -34.32 61.92
C VAL A 37 -56.74 -33.95 60.44
N PHE A 38 -57.90 -34.12 59.79
CA PHE A 38 -58.08 -33.70 58.38
C PHE A 38 -57.89 -32.19 58.18
N LEU A 39 -58.33 -31.38 59.15
CA LEU A 39 -58.18 -29.92 59.11
C LEU A 39 -56.72 -29.53 59.29
N TRP A 40 -56.05 -30.18 60.24
CA TRP A 40 -54.63 -29.98 60.52
C TRP A 40 -53.75 -30.35 59.32
N LEU A 41 -54.02 -31.48 58.67
CA LEU A 41 -53.29 -31.94 57.49
C LEU A 41 -53.51 -30.99 56.30
N ALA A 42 -54.75 -30.60 56.02
CA ALA A 42 -55.07 -29.66 54.95
C ALA A 42 -54.40 -28.30 55.17
N LEU A 43 -54.38 -27.80 56.41
CA LEU A 43 -53.71 -26.56 56.78
C LEU A 43 -52.20 -26.66 56.61
N ASN A 44 -51.58 -27.71 57.14
CA ASN A 44 -50.14 -27.92 57.03
C ASN A 44 -49.69 -28.06 55.56
N LEU A 45 -50.40 -28.86 54.76
CA LEU A 45 -50.09 -29.03 53.34
C LEU A 45 -50.28 -27.73 52.55
N THR A 46 -51.32 -26.95 52.85
CA THR A 46 -51.55 -25.66 52.18
C THR A 46 -50.46 -24.65 52.53
N ILE A 47 -50.09 -24.54 53.81
CA ILE A 47 -49.00 -23.66 54.25
C ILE A 47 -47.68 -24.10 53.61
N PHE A 48 -47.40 -25.41 53.58
CA PHE A 48 -46.22 -25.96 52.94
C PHE A 48 -46.18 -25.64 51.44
N LEU A 49 -47.28 -25.86 50.72
CA LEU A 49 -47.38 -25.58 49.29
C LEU A 49 -47.28 -24.07 49.01
N TYR A 50 -47.83 -23.23 49.90
CA TYR A 50 -47.70 -21.76 49.84
C TYR A 50 -46.24 -21.33 49.94
N LEU A 51 -45.52 -21.85 50.94
CA LEU A 51 -44.10 -21.58 51.11
C LEU A 51 -43.31 -22.08 49.89
N LEU A 52 -43.60 -23.28 49.38
CA LEU A 52 -42.90 -23.84 48.24
C LEU A 52 -43.13 -23.01 46.97
N ALA A 53 -44.37 -22.63 46.67
CA ALA A 53 -44.66 -21.79 45.50
C ALA A 53 -44.04 -20.39 45.63
N ARG A 54 -44.04 -19.80 46.83
CA ARG A 54 -43.47 -18.47 47.07
C ARG A 54 -41.95 -18.44 47.02
N PHE A 55 -41.29 -19.47 47.57
CA PHE A 55 -39.82 -19.56 47.65
C PHE A 55 -39.18 -20.21 46.42
N VAL A 56 -39.83 -21.16 45.77
CA VAL A 56 -39.26 -21.92 44.63
C VAL A 56 -39.78 -21.42 43.28
N GLY A 57 -41.03 -20.98 43.19
CA GLY A 57 -41.60 -20.50 41.93
C GLY A 57 -40.90 -19.25 41.40
N GLN A 58 -40.57 -18.30 42.29
CA GLN A 58 -39.88 -17.07 41.92
C GLN A 58 -38.48 -17.34 41.32
N PRO A 59 -37.53 -18.02 42.00
CA PRO A 59 -36.18 -18.23 41.45
C PRO A 59 -36.17 -19.09 40.18
N ILE A 60 -37.08 -20.06 40.05
CA ILE A 60 -37.18 -20.88 38.82
C ILE A 60 -37.62 -20.03 37.63
N SER A 61 -38.64 -19.19 37.79
CA SER A 61 -39.11 -18.31 36.71
C SER A 61 -38.01 -17.35 36.24
N VAL A 62 -37.29 -16.73 37.18
CA VAL A 62 -36.18 -15.82 36.89
C VAL A 62 -35.04 -16.55 36.18
N PHE A 63 -34.72 -17.79 36.56
CA PHE A 63 -33.68 -18.57 35.90
C PHE A 63 -34.05 -18.96 34.46
N LEU A 64 -35.30 -19.35 34.22
CA LEU A 64 -35.78 -19.67 32.88
C LEU A 64 -35.83 -18.44 31.97
N GLU A 65 -36.24 -17.29 32.52
CA GLU A 65 -36.28 -16.02 31.80
C GLU A 65 -34.86 -15.54 31.47
N ALA A 66 -33.93 -15.60 32.42
CA ALA A 66 -32.51 -15.30 32.18
C ALA A 66 -31.87 -16.23 31.14
N ARG A 67 -32.20 -17.53 31.14
CA ARG A 67 -31.77 -18.49 30.11
C ARG A 67 -32.31 -18.11 28.73
N LYS A 68 -33.60 -17.76 28.66
CA LYS A 68 -34.25 -17.36 27.41
C LYS A 68 -33.64 -16.07 26.85
N ASP A 69 -33.41 -15.09 27.71
CA ASP A 69 -32.80 -13.82 27.33
C ASP A 69 -31.34 -13.99 26.90
N GLY A 70 -30.58 -14.86 27.58
CA GLY A 70 -29.22 -15.21 27.17
C GLY A 70 -29.17 -15.83 25.78
N ILE A 71 -30.01 -16.84 25.51
CA ILE A 71 -30.08 -17.48 24.18
C ILE A 71 -30.52 -16.48 23.11
N SER A 72 -31.51 -15.63 23.40
CA SER A 72 -31.95 -14.61 22.45
C SER A 72 -30.86 -13.56 22.20
N GLY A 73 -30.07 -13.22 23.22
CA GLY A 73 -28.94 -12.31 23.10
C GLY A 73 -27.82 -12.90 22.25
N ASP A 74 -27.46 -14.15 22.50
CA ASP A 74 -26.43 -14.88 21.74
C ASP A 74 -26.85 -15.03 20.27
N LEU A 75 -28.13 -15.31 20.00
CA LEU A 75 -28.65 -15.43 18.64
C LEU A 75 -28.59 -14.10 17.89
N LYS A 76 -29.01 -13.00 18.54
CA LYS A 76 -28.91 -11.65 17.96
C LYS A 76 -27.47 -11.25 17.70
N GLN A 77 -26.56 -11.52 18.63
CA GLN A 77 -25.15 -11.22 18.45
C GLN A 77 -24.54 -12.05 17.31
N ALA A 78 -24.95 -13.32 17.16
CA ALA A 78 -24.52 -14.13 16.03
C ALA A 78 -25.03 -13.57 14.69
N GLU A 79 -26.28 -13.13 14.63
CA GLU A 79 -26.87 -12.49 13.44
C GLU A 79 -26.14 -11.17 13.09
N GLU A 80 -25.90 -10.30 14.07
CA GLU A 80 -25.13 -9.07 13.89
C GLU A 80 -23.72 -9.36 13.36
N ARG A 81 -23.02 -10.34 13.93
CA ARG A 81 -21.69 -10.76 13.46
C ARG A 81 -21.71 -11.28 12.03
N LEU A 82 -22.75 -12.01 11.63
CA LEU A 82 -22.89 -12.49 10.24
C LEU A 82 -23.12 -11.33 9.28
N VAL A 83 -23.98 -10.37 9.64
CA VAL A 83 -24.23 -9.17 8.83
C VAL A 83 -22.95 -8.33 8.70
N ASP A 84 -22.22 -8.11 9.79
CA ASP A 84 -20.95 -7.39 9.75
C ASP A 84 -19.87 -8.13 8.95
N ALA A 85 -19.82 -9.46 9.04
CA ALA A 85 -18.89 -10.25 8.25
C ALA A 85 -19.20 -10.16 6.75
N GLU A 86 -20.48 -10.23 6.34
CA GLU A 86 -20.86 -10.10 4.94
C GLU A 86 -20.61 -8.66 4.42
N ARG A 87 -20.88 -7.64 5.25
CA ARG A 87 -20.55 -6.25 4.93
C ARG A 87 -19.05 -6.05 4.72
N LEU A 88 -18.24 -6.55 5.65
CA LEU A 88 -16.77 -6.46 5.56
C LEU A 88 -16.25 -7.18 4.33
N LYS A 89 -16.76 -8.38 4.04
CA LYS A 89 -16.41 -9.15 2.85
C LYS A 89 -16.76 -8.39 1.57
N SER A 90 -17.95 -7.79 1.49
CA SER A 90 -18.34 -6.97 0.35
C SER A 90 -17.44 -5.74 0.18
N GLU A 91 -17.06 -5.08 1.27
CA GLU A 91 -16.16 -3.94 1.24
C GLU A 91 -14.74 -4.33 0.80
N VAL A 92 -14.24 -5.48 1.26
CA VAL A 92 -12.94 -6.02 0.84
C VAL A 92 -12.95 -6.38 -0.64
N LEU A 93 -14.02 -6.99 -1.15
CA LEU A 93 -14.14 -7.32 -2.57
C LEU A 93 -14.19 -6.05 -3.45
N ASP A 94 -14.94 -5.03 -3.02
CA ASP A 94 -14.99 -3.74 -3.73
C ASP A 94 -13.60 -3.07 -3.73
N ARG A 95 -12.91 -3.03 -2.59
CA ARG A 95 -11.54 -2.51 -2.50
C ARG A 95 -10.57 -3.29 -3.38
N LEU A 96 -10.67 -4.63 -3.40
CA LEU A 96 -9.82 -5.47 -4.24
C LEU A 96 -10.04 -5.15 -5.73
N SER A 97 -11.30 -5.02 -6.16
CA SER A 97 -11.63 -4.67 -7.54
C SER A 97 -11.06 -3.30 -7.94
N LYS A 98 -11.10 -2.32 -7.03
CA LYS A 98 -10.51 -0.99 -7.24
C LYS A 98 -8.99 -1.06 -7.35
N VAL A 99 -8.34 -1.84 -6.50
CA VAL A 99 -6.89 -2.05 -6.56
C VAL A 99 -6.49 -2.72 -7.88
N GLU A 100 -7.25 -3.71 -8.35
CA GLU A 100 -6.99 -4.36 -9.64
C GLU A 100 -7.08 -3.37 -10.81
N ILE A 101 -8.08 -2.48 -10.79
CA ILE A 101 -8.22 -1.40 -11.79
C ILE A 101 -7.05 -0.42 -11.71
N GLU A 102 -6.68 0.01 -10.51
CA GLU A 102 -5.57 0.94 -10.29
C GLU A 102 -4.23 0.33 -10.75
N VAL A 103 -3.98 -0.94 -10.45
CA VAL A 103 -2.79 -1.66 -10.93
C VAL A 103 -2.78 -1.76 -12.45
N ALA A 104 -3.91 -2.06 -13.08
CA ALA A 104 -4.01 -2.08 -14.54
C ALA A 104 -3.71 -0.70 -15.15
N GLU A 105 -4.23 0.38 -14.55
CA GLU A 105 -3.96 1.75 -14.98
C GLU A 105 -2.49 2.14 -14.80
N ILE A 106 -1.87 1.77 -13.67
CA ILE A 106 -0.44 2.00 -13.40
C ILE A 106 0.42 1.26 -14.42
N ASN A 107 0.09 0.01 -14.76
CA ASN A 107 0.82 -0.76 -15.75
C ASN A 107 0.70 -0.14 -17.14
N GLN A 108 -0.50 0.28 -17.54
CA GLN A 108 -0.71 0.94 -18.82
C GLN A 108 0.05 2.27 -18.90
N ARG A 109 -0.01 3.08 -17.84
CA ARG A 109 0.70 4.36 -17.78
C ARG A 109 2.22 4.17 -17.78
N SER A 110 2.73 3.18 -17.03
CA SER A 110 4.16 2.87 -16.99
C SER A 110 4.66 2.36 -18.33
N ALA A 111 3.88 1.55 -19.05
CA ALA A 111 4.23 1.11 -20.40
C ALA A 111 4.26 2.28 -21.40
N ALA A 112 3.27 3.19 -21.33
CA ALA A 112 3.23 4.38 -22.19
C ALA A 112 4.41 5.33 -21.91
N LEU A 113 4.68 5.63 -20.64
CA LEU A 113 5.83 6.45 -20.23
C LEU A 113 7.16 5.79 -20.59
N GLY A 114 7.25 4.46 -20.45
CA GLY A 114 8.44 3.70 -20.83
C GLY A 114 8.73 3.77 -22.33
N GLN A 115 7.68 3.71 -23.17
CA GLN A 115 7.83 3.86 -24.62
C GLN A 115 8.21 5.30 -25.00
N GLU A 116 7.54 6.30 -24.43
CA GLU A 116 7.86 7.71 -24.68
C GLU A 116 9.31 8.05 -24.26
N GLU A 117 9.74 7.55 -23.11
CA GLU A 117 11.10 7.71 -22.62
C GLU A 117 12.13 7.02 -23.51
N ALA A 118 11.83 5.79 -23.97
CA ALA A 118 12.69 5.06 -24.89
C ALA A 118 12.84 5.80 -26.23
N ASP A 119 11.74 6.31 -26.79
CA ASP A 119 11.75 7.09 -28.02
C ASP A 119 12.53 8.40 -27.84
N ARG A 120 12.39 9.06 -26.68
CA ARG A 120 13.15 10.27 -26.34
C ARG A 120 14.65 10.00 -26.24
N ILE A 121 15.04 8.91 -25.58
CA ILE A 121 16.45 8.51 -25.46
C ILE A 121 17.05 8.17 -26.83
N ASP A 122 16.30 7.49 -27.71
CA ASP A 122 16.78 7.18 -29.06
C ASP A 122 17.01 8.47 -29.87
N GLU A 123 16.04 9.40 -29.85
CA GLU A 123 16.16 10.67 -30.57
C GLU A 123 17.31 11.54 -30.02
N GLU A 124 17.44 11.64 -28.70
CA GLU A 124 18.55 12.34 -28.06
C GLU A 124 19.90 11.69 -28.43
N GLY A 125 19.98 10.36 -28.39
CA GLY A 125 21.15 9.60 -28.81
C GLY A 125 21.54 9.85 -30.28
N ARG A 126 20.55 9.94 -31.18
CA ARG A 126 20.79 10.27 -32.59
C ARG A 126 21.31 11.69 -32.76
N HIS A 127 20.70 12.67 -32.08
CA HIS A 127 21.17 14.05 -32.10
C HIS A 127 22.58 14.19 -31.53
N GLU A 128 22.90 13.49 -30.44
CA GLU A 128 24.25 13.49 -29.87
C GLU A 128 25.26 12.86 -30.81
N ALA A 129 24.91 11.73 -31.45
CA ALA A 129 25.76 11.08 -32.45
C ALA A 129 26.04 12.00 -33.64
N GLU A 130 25.01 12.69 -34.17
CA GLU A 130 25.18 13.67 -35.24
C GLU A 130 26.08 14.84 -34.82
N ARG A 131 25.86 15.39 -33.61
CA ARG A 131 26.71 16.46 -33.05
C ARG A 131 28.15 16.00 -32.85
N LEU A 132 28.37 14.75 -32.44
CA LEU A 132 29.70 14.17 -32.29
C LEU A 132 30.37 14.02 -33.64
N LEU A 133 29.69 13.44 -34.63
CA LEU A 133 30.21 13.29 -35.99
C LEU A 133 30.57 14.62 -36.63
N ARG A 134 29.75 15.66 -36.42
CA ARG A 134 30.05 17.01 -36.90
C ARG A 134 31.31 17.57 -36.24
N ARG A 135 31.41 17.49 -34.91
CA ARG A 135 32.62 17.93 -34.17
C ARG A 135 33.87 17.19 -34.63
N VAL A 136 33.79 15.87 -34.82
CA VAL A 136 34.91 15.06 -35.31
C VAL A 136 35.32 15.48 -36.72
N LYS A 137 34.37 15.73 -37.63
CA LYS A 137 34.66 16.23 -38.99
C LYS A 137 35.33 17.60 -38.96
N ASP A 138 34.81 18.51 -38.14
CA ASP A 138 35.38 19.85 -37.99
C ASP A 138 36.81 19.78 -37.43
N GLU A 139 37.05 18.93 -36.43
CA GLU A 139 38.38 18.72 -35.86
C GLU A 139 39.36 18.06 -36.85
N ILE A 140 38.91 17.09 -37.64
CA ILE A 140 39.73 16.49 -38.72
C ILE A 140 40.12 17.56 -39.74
N SER A 141 39.16 18.38 -40.20
CA SER A 141 39.45 19.46 -41.15
C SER A 141 40.44 20.48 -40.60
N GLN A 142 40.34 20.80 -39.32
CA GLN A 142 41.26 21.72 -38.65
C GLN A 142 42.67 21.12 -38.58
N ARG A 143 42.78 19.85 -38.14
CA ARG A 143 44.07 19.13 -38.06
C ARG A 143 44.71 18.93 -39.44
N GLU A 144 43.92 18.67 -40.48
CA GLU A 144 44.44 18.59 -41.86
C GLU A 144 45.04 19.92 -42.30
N THR A 145 44.37 21.04 -42.01
CA THR A 145 44.86 22.38 -42.36
C THR A 145 46.15 22.69 -41.61
N GLU A 146 46.18 22.45 -40.30
CA GLU A 146 47.37 22.63 -39.45
C GLU A 146 48.54 21.76 -39.93
N THR A 147 48.28 20.49 -40.25
CA THR A 147 49.30 19.57 -40.77
C THR A 147 49.86 20.04 -42.11
N ARG A 148 49.03 20.54 -43.01
CA ARG A 148 49.48 21.12 -44.30
C ARG A 148 50.35 22.34 -44.09
N GLU A 149 50.01 23.23 -43.16
CA GLU A 149 50.83 24.40 -42.84
C GLU A 149 52.19 24.01 -42.26
N ILE A 150 52.23 23.01 -41.36
CA ILE A 150 53.47 22.48 -40.79
C ILE A 150 54.35 21.88 -41.90
N LEU A 151 53.79 21.01 -42.74
CA LEU A 151 54.52 20.39 -43.86
C LEU A 151 55.04 21.43 -44.86
N ALA A 152 54.27 22.48 -45.15
CA ALA A 152 54.70 23.57 -46.03
C ALA A 152 55.90 24.32 -45.44
N LYS A 153 55.87 24.62 -44.12
CA LYS A 153 56.98 25.27 -43.41
C LYS A 153 58.23 24.39 -43.38
N GLU A 154 58.08 23.10 -43.06
CA GLU A 154 59.21 22.15 -43.05
C GLU A 154 59.82 21.97 -44.44
N THR A 155 59.00 21.86 -45.47
CA THR A 155 59.47 21.75 -46.86
C THR A 155 60.22 23.01 -47.27
N ALA A 156 59.68 24.20 -46.99
CA ALA A 156 60.36 25.46 -47.28
C ALA A 156 61.72 25.57 -46.56
N ALA A 157 61.78 25.16 -45.29
CA ALA A 157 63.02 25.14 -44.52
C ALA A 157 64.05 24.14 -45.09
N LEU A 158 63.62 22.95 -45.48
CA LEU A 158 64.46 21.94 -46.12
C LEU A 158 64.98 22.41 -47.48
N THR A 159 64.12 22.99 -48.33
CA THR A 159 64.52 23.55 -49.62
C THR A 159 65.49 24.71 -49.45
N ALA A 160 65.27 25.60 -48.49
CA ALA A 160 66.19 26.70 -48.19
C ALA A 160 67.56 26.19 -47.76
N ARG A 161 67.61 25.14 -46.91
CA ARG A 161 68.87 24.48 -46.52
C ARG A 161 69.57 23.82 -47.71
N LEU A 162 68.83 23.10 -48.55
CA LEU A 162 69.36 22.46 -49.75
C LEU A 162 69.92 23.49 -50.76
N ALA A 163 69.21 24.59 -50.96
CA ALA A 163 69.68 25.70 -51.79
C ALA A 163 70.94 26.35 -51.21
N HIS A 164 71.00 26.52 -49.89
CA HIS A 164 72.19 27.03 -49.19
C HIS A 164 73.40 26.10 -49.40
N ASP A 165 73.24 24.80 -49.16
CA ASP A 165 74.28 23.77 -49.36
C ASP A 165 74.77 23.72 -50.82
N LEU A 166 73.86 23.85 -51.78
CA LEU A 166 74.17 23.82 -53.21
C LEU A 166 74.91 25.09 -53.65
N LEU A 167 74.48 26.26 -53.15
CA LEU A 167 75.17 27.53 -53.38
C LEU A 167 76.57 27.52 -52.76
N GLU A 168 76.73 27.00 -51.55
CA GLU A 168 78.04 26.92 -50.89
C GLU A 168 79.03 26.04 -51.68
N LYS A 169 78.57 24.89 -52.20
CA LYS A 169 79.41 23.96 -52.98
C LYS A 169 79.65 24.40 -54.42
N GLY A 170 78.76 25.19 -55.02
CA GLY A 170 78.80 25.56 -56.44
C GLY A 170 79.31 26.97 -56.77
N MET A 171 79.48 27.86 -55.78
CA MET A 171 79.73 29.28 -56.04
C MET A 171 81.22 29.62 -56.22
N THR A 172 81.54 30.17 -57.39
CA THR A 172 82.90 30.64 -57.74
C THR A 172 83.17 32.07 -57.25
N ASP A 173 84.44 32.49 -57.19
CA ASP A 173 84.82 33.85 -56.74
C ASP A 173 84.25 34.96 -57.63
N ALA A 174 84.04 34.66 -58.92
CA ALA A 174 83.41 35.58 -59.87
C ALA A 174 81.91 35.79 -59.53
N ASP A 175 81.20 34.73 -59.15
CA ASP A 175 79.79 34.80 -58.77
C ASP A 175 79.59 35.56 -57.45
N ARG A 176 80.47 35.33 -56.45
CA ARG A 176 80.52 36.11 -55.21
C ARG A 176 80.60 37.61 -55.47
N LYS A 177 81.50 38.04 -56.35
CA LYS A 177 81.70 39.45 -56.71
C LYS A 177 80.48 40.04 -57.42
N LYS A 178 79.83 39.27 -58.29
CA LYS A 178 78.62 39.66 -59.04
C LYS A 178 77.38 39.78 -58.16
N VAL A 179 77.27 38.96 -57.11
CA VAL A 179 76.22 39.07 -56.09
C VAL A 179 76.46 40.29 -55.21
N MET A 180 77.71 40.52 -54.76
CA MET A 180 78.07 41.69 -53.96
C MET A 180 77.77 43.00 -54.71
N ASP A 181 78.16 43.11 -55.98
CA ASP A 181 77.89 44.28 -56.81
C ASP A 181 76.37 44.52 -56.99
N ARG A 182 75.58 43.46 -57.16
CA ARG A 182 74.11 43.55 -57.21
C ARG A 182 73.49 43.99 -55.88
N SER A 183 73.97 43.49 -54.74
CA SER A 183 73.48 43.89 -53.42
C SER A 183 73.82 45.34 -53.10
N VAL A 184 75.04 45.78 -53.43
CA VAL A 184 75.46 47.19 -53.29
C VAL A 184 74.62 48.09 -54.19
N LYS A 185 74.32 47.65 -55.42
CA LYS A 185 73.44 48.40 -56.33
C LYS A 185 71.97 48.42 -55.90
N ALA A 186 71.48 47.37 -55.23
CA ALA A 186 70.12 47.31 -54.70
C ALA A 186 69.93 48.14 -53.41
N LEU A 187 70.99 48.28 -52.60
CA LEU A 187 71.04 49.18 -51.45
C LEU A 187 71.39 50.64 -51.84
N GLY A 188 71.81 50.86 -53.09
CA GLY A 188 72.35 52.11 -53.61
C GLY A 188 71.36 53.18 -54.11
N PRO A 189 70.03 53.01 -54.08
CA PRO A 189 69.11 54.15 -54.22
C PRO A 189 67.95 54.06 -53.21
N ALA A 190 68.27 54.03 -51.91
CA ALA A 190 67.31 54.31 -50.82
C ALA A 190 67.89 55.32 -49.81
N GLY A 191 68.74 56.21 -50.31
CA GLY A 191 69.35 57.29 -49.53
C GLY A 191 69.42 58.56 -50.38
N GLU A 192 68.27 59.02 -50.86
CA GLU A 192 68.02 60.40 -51.30
C GLU A 192 66.52 60.54 -51.58
N GLU A 193 65.76 60.93 -50.55
CA GLU A 193 64.65 61.91 -50.57
C GLU A 193 64.05 62.00 -49.16
N GLY A 194 64.45 63.06 -48.43
CA GLY A 194 64.04 63.39 -47.06
C GLY A 194 65.17 64.01 -46.26
#